data_AF-K1R5T9-F1
#
_entry.id   AF-K1R5T9-F1
#
_cell.length_a   1.000
_cell.length_b   1.000
_cell.length_c   1.000
_cell.angle_alpha   90.00
_cell.angle_beta   90.00
_cell.angle_gamma   90.00
#
_symmetry.space_group_name_H-M   'P 1'
#
loop_
_entity.id
_entity.type
_entity.pdbx_description
1 polymer ?
#
loop_
_entity_poly.entity_id
_entity_poly.type
_entity_poly.pdbx_seq_one_letter_code
_entity_poly.pdbx_strand_id
1 'polypeptide(L)'
;MASKARDHIVVVAIDFGTTYSGYAYSFLSDFIKYKTDHLNKIHINNWNCGDLMSEKTPTTLLLDKNKEFVSFGYAAENDYSSMTEEKRKEHYYFRRFKMMLYDKDGKLAGISKESLLICLEPEAAAVYCKWIQIERDDDALNVMKPG
;
A
#
# COMPACT_ATOMS: atom_id res chain seq x y z
N MET A 1 28.97 -22.78 0.12
CA MET A 1 28.72 -21.40 -0.34
C MET A 1 27.42 -20.94 0.30
N ALA A 2 27.49 -20.04 1.28
CA ALA A 2 26.28 -19.50 1.92
C ALA A 2 25.55 -18.57 0.93
N SER A 3 24.26 -18.80 0.71
CA SER A 3 23.44 -17.88 -0.07
C SER A 3 23.42 -16.53 0.66
N LYS A 4 23.83 -15.47 -0.05
CA LYS A 4 23.75 -14.10 0.45
C LYS A 4 22.27 -13.77 0.61
N ALA A 5 21.75 -13.86 1.83
CA ALA A 5 20.37 -13.48 2.14
C ALA A 5 20.14 -12.07 1.60
N ARG A 6 19.17 -11.94 0.69
CA ARG A 6 18.80 -10.66 0.11
C ARG A 6 17.90 -9.96 1.12
N ASP A 7 18.50 -9.26 2.08
CA ASP A 7 17.79 -8.40 3.04
C ASP A 7 17.28 -7.13 2.34
N HIS A 8 16.35 -7.30 1.41
CA HIS A 8 15.62 -6.19 0.81
C HIS A 8 14.38 -5.92 1.66
N ILE A 9 14.60 -5.23 2.77
CA ILE A 9 13.49 -4.67 3.55
C ILE A 9 12.99 -3.42 2.81
N VAL A 10 11.72 -3.44 2.45
CA VAL A 10 11.01 -2.30 1.87
C VAL A 10 10.00 -1.78 2.88
N VAL A 11 9.89 -0.46 2.96
CA VAL A 11 8.83 0.21 3.71
C VAL A 11 7.85 0.75 2.69
N VAL A 12 6.57 0.42 2.84
CA VAL A 12 5.50 0.89 1.96
C VAL A 12 4.51 1.69 2.80
N ALA A 13 4.20 2.90 2.37
CA ALA A 13 3.08 3.70 2.85
C ALA A 13 1.94 3.58 1.83
N ILE A 14 0.77 3.15 2.27
CA ILE A 14 -0.41 2.99 1.40
C ILE A 14 -1.47 3.99 1.85
N ASP A 15 -1.82 4.91 0.96
CA ASP A 15 -2.98 5.78 1.11
C ASP A 15 -4.17 5.10 0.43
N PHE A 16 -4.99 4.42 1.22
CA PHE A 16 -6.29 3.95 0.75
C PHE A 16 -7.32 5.06 0.95
N GLY A 17 -7.51 5.92 -0.04
CA GLY A 17 -8.36 7.11 0.07
C GLY A 17 -9.83 6.87 -0.33
N THR A 18 -10.69 7.85 -0.03
CA THR A 18 -12.13 7.78 -0.38
C THR A 18 -12.38 7.85 -1.87
N THR A 19 -11.63 8.72 -2.58
CA THR A 19 -11.76 8.90 -4.02
C THR A 19 -10.64 8.20 -4.80
N TYR A 20 -9.41 8.37 -4.34
CA TYR A 20 -8.21 7.85 -4.98
C TYR A 20 -7.35 7.14 -3.94
N SER A 21 -6.68 6.08 -4.36
CA SER A 21 -5.69 5.35 -3.59
C SER A 21 -4.32 5.46 -4.23
N GLY A 22 -3.27 5.36 -3.42
CA GLY A 22 -1.90 5.42 -3.89
C GLY A 22 -0.97 4.75 -2.89
N TYR A 23 0.28 4.58 -3.28
CA TYR A 23 1.30 4.11 -2.37
C TYR A 23 2.64 4.73 -2.73
N ALA A 24 3.48 4.85 -1.72
CA ALA A 24 4.88 5.22 -1.84
C ALA A 24 5.72 4.19 -1.09
N TYR A 25 6.94 3.96 -1.55
CA TYR A 25 7.82 3.01 -0.87
C TYR A 25 9.28 3.44 -0.93
N SER A 26 10.08 2.93 -0.01
CA SER A 26 11.52 3.09 -0.02
C SER A 26 12.20 1.84 0.51
N PHE A 27 13.39 1.54 -0.02
CA PHE A 27 14.20 0.44 0.47
C PHE A 27 15.03 0.87 1.67
N LEU A 28 15.11 0.02 2.68
CA LEU A 28 15.94 0.26 3.85
C LEU A 28 17.42 0.42 3.48
N SER A 29 17.89 -0.29 2.46
CA SER A 29 19.24 -0.13 1.92
C SER A 29 19.49 1.28 1.39
N ASP A 30 18.52 1.89 0.72
CA ASP A 30 18.64 3.24 0.19
C ASP A 30 18.60 4.27 1.32
N PHE A 31 17.74 4.07 2.31
CA PHE A 31 17.72 4.90 3.51
C PHE A 31 19.07 4.89 4.26
N ILE A 32 19.65 3.70 4.47
CA ILE A 32 20.93 3.54 5.18
C ILE A 32 22.08 4.16 4.37
N LYS A 33 22.10 3.93 3.06
CA LYS A 33 23.19 4.39 2.18
C LYS A 33 23.16 5.90 1.94
N TYR A 34 21.96 6.49 1.87
CA TYR A 34 21.75 7.89 1.50
C TYR A 34 21.08 8.68 2.64
N LYS A 35 21.57 8.56 3.89
CA LYS A 35 20.94 9.19 5.08
C LYS A 35 20.59 10.67 4.91
N THR A 36 21.37 11.46 4.18
CA THR A 36 21.11 12.90 3.95
C THR A 36 20.22 13.21 2.74
N ASP A 37 19.99 12.24 1.86
CA ASP A 37 19.24 12.39 0.59
C ASP A 37 18.11 11.36 0.44
N HIS A 38 17.74 10.68 1.52
CA HIS A 38 16.81 9.54 1.50
C HIS A 38 15.41 9.91 1.01
N LEU A 39 14.99 11.18 1.17
CA LEU A 39 13.70 11.67 0.67
C LEU A 39 13.59 11.61 -0.86
N ASN A 40 14.71 11.80 -1.57
CA ASN A 40 14.77 11.66 -3.03
C ASN A 40 14.85 10.21 -3.50
N LYS A 41 14.81 9.24 -2.57
CA LYS A 41 14.76 7.80 -2.81
C LYS A 41 13.40 7.20 -2.44
N ILE A 42 12.39 8.04 -2.28
CA ILE A 42 11.00 7.60 -2.17
C ILE A 42 10.47 7.36 -3.57
N HIS A 43 9.99 6.15 -3.81
CA HIS A 43 9.38 5.74 -5.05
C HIS A 43 7.87 5.87 -4.95
N ILE A 44 7.27 6.57 -5.92
CA ILE A 44 5.82 6.72 -6.08
C ILE A 44 5.46 6.07 -7.41
N ASN A 45 4.30 5.42 -7.47
CA ASN A 45 3.83 4.86 -8.73
C ASN A 45 3.17 5.92 -9.60
N ASN A 46 3.47 5.92 -10.90
CA ASN A 46 2.78 6.76 -11.87
C ASN A 46 1.81 5.90 -12.68
N TRP A 47 0.52 6.10 -12.43
CA TRP A 47 -0.57 5.43 -13.13
C TRP A 47 -0.94 6.19 -14.40
N ASN A 48 -1.18 5.43 -15.48
CA ASN A 48 -1.71 5.99 -16.73
C ASN A 48 -3.18 6.35 -16.56
N CYS A 49 -3.50 7.64 -16.66
CA CYS A 49 -4.84 8.21 -16.62
C CYS A 49 -5.20 8.75 -18.01
N GLY A 50 -5.22 7.89 -19.02
CA GLY A 50 -5.36 8.30 -20.42
C GLY A 50 -4.11 9.05 -20.89
N ASP A 51 -4.28 10.30 -21.32
CA ASP A 51 -3.18 11.17 -21.82
C ASP A 51 -2.33 11.78 -20.70
N LEU A 52 -2.69 11.58 -19.43
CA LEU A 52 -2.00 12.14 -18.26
C LEU A 52 -1.44 11.03 -17.37
N MET A 53 -0.36 11.35 -16.64
CA MET A 53 0.14 10.51 -15.55
C MET A 53 -0.40 11.01 -14.21
N SER A 54 -0.73 10.07 -13.32
CA SER A 54 -1.22 10.36 -11.97
C SER A 54 -0.48 9.53 -10.93
N GLU A 55 -0.09 10.16 -9.83
CA GLU A 55 0.52 9.47 -8.67
C GLU A 55 -0.49 8.60 -7.90
N LYS A 56 -1.78 8.72 -8.23
CA LYS A 56 -2.87 7.98 -7.60
C LYS A 56 -3.75 7.30 -8.63
N THR A 57 -4.47 6.27 -8.20
CA THR A 57 -5.46 5.55 -9.00
C THR A 57 -6.83 5.60 -8.31
N PRO A 58 -7.97 5.57 -9.03
CA PRO A 58 -9.29 5.57 -8.43
C PRO A 58 -9.44 4.47 -7.36
N THR A 59 -10.15 4.76 -6.28
CA THR A 59 -10.52 3.72 -5.30
C THR A 59 -11.69 2.90 -5.87
N THR A 60 -11.37 2.07 -6.86
CA THR A 60 -12.34 1.32 -7.66
C THR A 60 -11.92 -0.14 -7.72
N LEU A 61 -12.83 -1.05 -7.36
CA LEU A 61 -12.62 -2.49 -7.32
C LEU A 61 -13.61 -3.17 -8.25
N LEU A 62 -13.10 -4.09 -9.07
CA LEU A 62 -13.90 -4.97 -9.92
C LEU A 62 -13.72 -6.41 -9.45
N LEU A 63 -14.83 -7.09 -9.21
CA LEU A 63 -14.88 -8.51 -8.88
C LEU A 63 -15.73 -9.26 -9.92
N ASP A 64 -15.44 -10.54 -10.11
CA ASP A 64 -16.24 -11.42 -10.95
C ASP A 64 -17.51 -11.91 -10.21
N LYS A 65 -18.33 -12.72 -10.88
CA LYS A 65 -19.56 -13.29 -10.29
C LYS A 65 -19.33 -14.14 -9.04
N ASN A 66 -18.14 -14.69 -8.87
CA ASN A 66 -17.73 -15.48 -7.72
C ASN A 66 -17.17 -14.62 -6.58
N LYS A 67 -17.12 -13.30 -6.76
CA LYS A 67 -16.51 -12.31 -5.86
C LYS A 67 -14.98 -12.42 -5.79
N GLU A 68 -14.38 -13.02 -6.81
CA GLU A 68 -12.93 -13.07 -6.94
C GLU A 68 -12.39 -11.78 -7.53
N PHE A 69 -11.18 -11.41 -7.14
CA PHE A 69 -10.52 -10.19 -7.60
C PHE A 69 -10.27 -10.23 -9.10
N VAL A 70 -10.74 -9.19 -9.82
CA VAL A 70 -10.44 -9.00 -11.25
C VAL A 70 -9.42 -7.89 -11.43
N SER A 71 -9.76 -6.67 -11.01
CA SER A 71 -8.87 -5.51 -11.16
C SER A 71 -9.20 -4.40 -10.16
N PHE A 72 -8.26 -3.45 -10.04
CA PHE A 72 -8.41 -2.26 -9.18
C PHE A 72 -7.96 -1.00 -9.94
N GLY A 73 -8.44 0.17 -9.52
CA GLY A 73 -7.99 1.45 -10.04
C GLY A 73 -8.48 1.74 -11.45
N TYR A 74 -7.63 2.39 -12.25
CA TYR A 74 -7.94 2.69 -13.64
C TYR A 74 -8.20 1.44 -14.48
N ALA A 75 -7.55 0.31 -14.16
CA ALA A 75 -7.82 -0.96 -14.82
C ALA A 75 -9.28 -1.38 -14.61
N ALA A 76 -9.79 -1.31 -13.37
CA ALA A 76 -11.19 -1.61 -13.08
C ALA A 76 -12.18 -0.68 -13.79
N GLU A 77 -11.89 0.62 -13.87
CA GLU A 77 -12.74 1.57 -14.61
C GLU A 77 -12.73 1.25 -16.13
N ASN A 78 -11.57 0.98 -16.71
CA ASN A 78 -11.41 0.65 -18.12
C ASN A 78 -12.06 -0.70 -18.48
N ASP A 79 -11.79 -1.74 -17.70
CA ASP A 79 -12.36 -3.07 -17.87
C ASP A 79 -13.89 -2.99 -17.84
N TYR A 80 -14.47 -2.36 -16.79
CA TYR A 80 -15.91 -2.24 -16.66
C TYR A 80 -16.55 -1.40 -17.78
N SER A 81 -15.88 -0.33 -18.23
CA SER A 81 -16.38 0.54 -19.30
C SER A 81 -16.44 -0.16 -20.67
N SER A 82 -15.50 -1.09 -20.92
CA SER A 82 -15.40 -1.85 -22.17
C SER A 82 -16.28 -3.11 -22.22
N MET A 83 -16.88 -3.52 -21.09
CA MET A 83 -17.78 -4.67 -21.00
C MET A 83 -19.17 -4.40 -21.59
N THR A 84 -19.82 -5.45 -22.11
CA THR A 84 -21.24 -5.42 -22.51
C THR A 84 -22.16 -5.40 -21.28
N GLU A 85 -23.43 -5.07 -21.46
CA GLU A 85 -24.40 -5.06 -20.35
C GLU A 85 -24.58 -6.42 -19.69
N GLU A 86 -24.54 -7.52 -20.46
CA GLU A 86 -24.66 -8.87 -19.93
C GLU A 86 -23.48 -9.21 -19.03
N LYS A 87 -22.26 -8.90 -19.48
CA LYS A 87 -21.05 -9.10 -18.68
C LYS A 87 -21.05 -8.24 -17.42
N ARG A 88 -21.50 -6.99 -17.49
CA ARG A 88 -21.60 -6.12 -16.31
C ARG A 88 -22.52 -6.69 -15.23
N LYS A 89 -23.61 -7.37 -15.61
CA LYS A 89 -24.51 -8.05 -14.64
C LYS A 89 -23.84 -9.23 -13.92
N GLU A 90 -22.79 -9.81 -14.51
CA GLU A 90 -22.00 -10.87 -13.93
C GLU A 90 -20.80 -10.36 -13.10
N HIS A 91 -20.65 -9.05 -12.90
CA HIS A 91 -19.54 -8.47 -12.15
C HIS A 91 -20.04 -7.59 -11.00
N TYR A 92 -19.25 -7.51 -9.94
CA TYR A 92 -19.46 -6.52 -8.89
C TYR A 92 -18.48 -5.37 -9.09
N TYR A 93 -19.01 -4.18 -9.30
CA TYR A 93 -18.23 -2.97 -9.52
C TYR A 93 -18.45 -1.98 -8.39
N PHE A 94 -17.38 -1.72 -7.63
CA PHE A 94 -17.41 -0.85 -6.46
C PHE A 94 -16.53 0.37 -6.69
N ARG A 95 -17.13 1.55 -6.70
CA ARG A 95 -16.41 2.81 -6.90
C ARG A 95 -16.50 3.67 -5.64
N ARG A 96 -15.37 4.25 -5.21
CA ARG A 96 -15.25 5.07 -3.99
C ARG A 96 -15.72 4.32 -2.73
N PHE A 97 -15.41 3.03 -2.67
CA PHE A 97 -16.02 2.11 -1.71
C PHE A 97 -15.42 2.15 -0.32
N LYS A 98 -14.37 2.95 -0.05
CA LYS A 98 -13.77 3.07 1.29
C LYS A 98 -14.83 3.31 2.36
N MET A 99 -15.77 4.23 2.12
CA MET A 99 -16.81 4.56 3.08
C MET A 99 -17.86 3.45 3.24
N MET A 100 -18.00 2.54 2.26
CA MET A 100 -18.88 1.38 2.36
C MET A 100 -18.32 0.30 3.30
N LEU A 101 -17.03 0.37 3.64
CA LEU A 101 -16.39 -0.52 4.62
C LEU A 101 -16.74 -0.13 6.06
N TYR A 102 -17.40 1.00 6.29
CA TYR A 102 -17.78 1.48 7.60
C TYR A 102 -19.28 1.30 7.82
N ASP A 103 -19.67 0.94 9.03
CA ASP A 103 -21.06 0.96 9.48
C ASP A 103 -21.53 2.39 9.77
N LYS A 104 -22.80 2.52 10.15
CA LYS A 104 -23.46 3.79 10.47
C LYS A 104 -22.81 4.54 11.65
N ASP A 105 -22.05 3.83 12.50
CA ASP A 105 -21.39 4.37 13.68
C ASP A 105 -19.89 4.64 13.40
N GLY A 106 -19.47 4.52 12.13
CA GLY A 106 -18.09 4.77 11.69
C GLY A 106 -17.11 3.67 12.07
N LYS A 107 -17.60 2.45 12.39
CA LYS A 107 -16.75 1.29 12.68
C LYS A 107 -16.59 0.44 11.44
N LEU A 108 -15.43 -0.19 11.27
CA LEU A 108 -15.19 -1.12 10.16
C LEU A 108 -16.18 -2.29 10.24
N ALA A 109 -16.99 -2.43 9.20
CA ALA A 109 -18.07 -3.39 9.14
C ALA A 109 -17.49 -4.81 8.91
N GLY A 110 -17.44 -5.61 9.98
CA GLY A 110 -17.10 -7.04 9.90
C GLY A 110 -15.64 -7.35 9.56
N ILE A 111 -14.74 -6.37 9.59
CA ILE A 111 -13.30 -6.57 9.37
C ILE A 111 -12.59 -6.65 10.73
N SER A 112 -11.90 -7.77 10.98
CA SER A 112 -11.12 -7.94 12.20
C SER A 112 -9.95 -6.95 12.25
N LYS A 113 -9.59 -6.47 13.44
CA LYS A 113 -8.46 -5.54 13.60
C LYS A 113 -7.14 -6.20 13.21
N GLU A 114 -7.07 -7.51 13.34
CA GLU A 114 -5.93 -8.36 13.01
C GLU A 114 -5.70 -8.45 11.49
N SER A 115 -6.76 -8.26 10.69
CA SER A 115 -6.67 -8.17 9.23
C SER A 115 -6.15 -6.82 8.72
N LEU A 116 -5.93 -5.83 9.61
CA LEU A 116 -5.59 -4.44 9.27
C LEU A 116 -4.11 -4.08 9.41
N LEU A 117 -3.19 -5.05 9.35
CA LEU A 117 -1.75 -4.78 9.46
C LEU A 117 -1.10 -4.36 8.13
N ILE A 118 -1.67 -3.35 7.48
CA ILE A 118 -1.05 -2.64 6.35
C ILE A 118 -0.95 -1.19 6.81
N CYS A 119 0.24 -0.58 6.79
CA CYS A 119 0.42 0.80 7.25
C CYS A 119 -0.40 1.77 6.39
N LEU A 120 -1.60 2.08 6.87
CA LEU A 120 -2.59 2.96 6.23
C LEU A 120 -2.23 4.45 6.37
N GLU A 121 -1.25 4.78 7.21
CA GLU A 121 -0.88 6.16 7.51
C GLU A 121 0.62 6.37 7.24
N PRO A 122 1.01 7.36 6.42
CA PRO A 122 2.42 7.66 6.16
C PRO A 122 3.19 8.01 7.45
N GLU A 123 2.52 8.55 8.47
CA GLU A 123 3.07 8.81 9.80
C GLU A 123 3.37 7.52 10.56
N ALA A 124 2.50 6.50 10.46
CA ALA A 124 2.72 5.20 11.09
C ALA A 124 3.89 4.46 10.44
N ALA A 125 4.00 4.53 9.10
CA ALA A 125 5.16 4.03 8.38
C ALA A 125 6.45 4.76 8.82
N ALA A 126 6.41 6.09 8.97
CA ALA A 126 7.55 6.88 9.43
C ALA A 126 7.98 6.55 10.87
N VAL A 127 7.02 6.30 11.77
CA VAL A 127 7.30 5.85 13.14
C VAL A 127 7.87 4.43 13.15
N TYR A 128 7.31 3.51 12.36
CA TYR A 128 7.81 2.13 12.24
C TYR A 128 9.25 2.09 11.69
N CYS A 129 9.57 2.90 10.68
CA CYS A 129 10.94 3.08 10.20
C CYS A 129 11.92 3.52 11.28
N LYS A 130 11.51 4.48 12.12
CA LYS A 130 12.32 4.97 13.24
C LYS A 130 12.46 3.91 14.33
N TRP A 131 11.40 3.15 14.61
CA TRP A 131 11.41 2.09 15.60
C TRP A 131 12.32 0.92 15.20
N ILE A 132 12.29 0.48 13.94
CA ILE A 132 13.25 -0.51 13.40
C ILE A 132 14.70 -0.03 13.55
N GLN A 133 14.97 1.27 13.39
CA GLN A 133 16.31 1.82 13.60
C GLN A 133 16.73 1.75 15.06
N ILE A 134 15.81 2.05 15.99
CA ILE A 134 16.06 1.93 17.43
C ILE A 134 16.36 0.49 17.81
N GLU A 135 15.56 -0.49 17.35
CA GLU A 135 15.83 -1.92 17.64
C GLU A 135 17.19 -2.39 17.08
N ARG A 136 17.56 -1.93 15.88
CA ARG A 136 18.87 -2.24 15.28
C ARG A 136 20.03 -1.58 16.00
N ASP A 137 19.85 -0.37 16.51
CA ASP A 137 20.85 0.31 17.33
C ASP A 137 20.92 -0.30 18.75
N ASP A 138 19.82 -0.81 19.31
CA ASP A 138 19.81 -1.57 20.58
C ASP A 138 20.52 -2.92 20.45
N ASP A 139 20.36 -3.63 19.33
CA ASP A 139 21.15 -4.83 19.01
C ASP A 139 22.65 -4.50 18.86
N ALA A 140 22.99 -3.28 18.41
CA ALA A 140 24.37 -2.80 18.37
C ALA A 140 24.89 -2.34 19.75
N LEU A 141 24.01 -1.82 20.63
CA LEU A 141 24.33 -1.42 22.01
C LEU A 141 24.45 -2.62 22.97
N ASN A 142 23.80 -3.75 22.65
CA ASN A 142 23.97 -5.03 23.37
C ASN A 142 25.33 -5.72 23.09
N VAL A 143 26.21 -5.09 22.29
CA VAL A 143 27.62 -5.48 22.12
C VAL A 143 28.56 -4.57 22.95
N MET A 144 28.12 -4.13 24.13
CA MET A 144 29.06 -3.68 25.17
C MET A 144 29.51 -4.90 25.97
N LYS A 145 30.68 -5.46 25.61
CA LYS A 145 31.41 -6.36 26.51
C LYS A 145 31.79 -5.58 27.78
N PRO A 146 31.67 -6.19 28.97
CA PRO A 146 32.18 -5.56 30.19
C PRO A 146 33.71 -5.50 30.08
N GLY A 147 34.24 -4.28 30.22
CA GLY A 147 35.65 -3.97 30.37
C GLY A 147 35.79 -2.76 31.26
#